data_AF-A0A2I0MZW6-F1
#
_entry.id   AF-A0A2I0MZW6-F1
#
_cell.length_a   1.000
_cell.length_b   1.000
_cell.length_c   1.000
_cell.angle_alpha   90.00
_cell.angle_beta   90.00
_cell.angle_gamma   90.00
#
_symmetry.space_group_name_H-M   'P 1'
#
loop_
_entity.id
_entity.type
_entity.pdbx_description
1 polymer ?
#
loop_
_entity_poly.entity_id
_entity_poly.type
_entity_poly.pdbx_seq_one_letter_code
_entity_poly.pdbx_strand_id
1 'polypeptide(L)'
;MSKTGDAILLIGGESRRMGFDKSTLTLDGRSLLHLQIQRLSAVFERILLVGHDPLPPKGLSAYKKVHYVADQWPGRGPLVGLHAGLLAAQSEYVFFLACDMPNWDEDLLIRLKMQVDHLTQEDGLVLKTAVPEALQPFFAFYARSLLPLVQESLTRGEGSLTRLIQRAGFLQLSYARGELFANLNTPKDLAQHPKHLPEGLAPVMITRFEGSGFQSLTDEVMQEEPIAIFLEQTPWTTLWATPTDLGDLVLGHLFTQGVLQPGDPLPQLLLQEEPKEGPRAWRVRVHCPTMDWTLRRDQPLDEARALRPRRPLRLGLEEIFQAVQAFEHRSELFVRSGAAHSCALLAYGELLLVREDIGRHNALDKLIGAALRQRLDLSQCAILLSGRMALEMTQKVARTEVPCLLSRSAPSRSSIELARRVDLTLAGFIRGRRLNCYHLNPAHVWVLPTD
;
A
#
# COMPACT_ATOMS: atom_id res chain seq x y z
N MET A 1 3.03 21.56 18.07
CA MET A 1 3.72 20.49 17.31
C MET A 1 3.00 19.20 17.62
N SER A 2 2.76 18.35 16.61
CA SER A 2 2.28 16.98 16.86
C SER A 2 3.35 16.24 17.66
N LYS A 3 2.96 15.58 18.75
CA LYS A 3 3.92 14.90 19.65
C LYS A 3 4.55 13.68 18.97
N THR A 4 3.80 13.01 18.11
CA THR A 4 4.14 11.72 17.48
C THR A 4 3.72 11.68 16.00
N GLY A 5 3.91 12.78 15.25
CA GLY A 5 3.47 12.93 13.86
C GLY A 5 4.39 12.30 12.81
N ASP A 6 5.66 12.06 13.15
CA ASP A 6 6.69 11.57 12.23
C ASP A 6 7.05 10.11 12.48
N ALA A 7 7.31 9.39 11.40
CA ALA A 7 8.00 8.10 11.41
C ALA A 7 9.26 8.15 10.55
N ILE A 8 10.31 7.46 10.98
CA ILE A 8 11.52 7.18 10.22
C ILE A 8 11.41 5.76 9.70
N LEU A 9 11.55 5.60 8.38
CA LEU A 9 11.69 4.32 7.72
C LEU A 9 13.12 4.19 7.20
N LEU A 10 13.88 3.28 7.79
CA LEU A 10 15.27 3.05 7.43
C LEU A 10 15.36 2.13 6.20
N ILE A 11 15.91 2.66 5.10
CA ILE A 11 16.25 1.95 3.87
C ILE A 11 17.76 1.93 3.66
N GLY A 12 18.44 0.99 4.31
CA GLY A 12 19.87 0.79 4.13
C GLY A 12 20.59 0.42 5.43
N GLY A 13 21.56 -0.48 5.30
CA GLY A 13 22.40 -0.98 6.39
C GLY A 13 23.04 -2.32 6.01
N GLU A 14 24.38 -2.35 5.93
CA GLU A 14 25.30 -3.50 5.72
C GLU A 14 25.10 -4.46 4.51
N SER A 15 23.94 -4.51 3.83
CA SER A 15 23.63 -5.51 2.81
C SER A 15 24.37 -5.39 1.47
N ARG A 16 25.11 -4.29 1.21
CA ARG A 16 26.03 -4.22 0.07
C ARG A 16 27.14 -5.29 0.13
N ARG A 17 27.46 -5.86 1.31
CA ARG A 17 28.42 -6.98 1.45
C ARG A 17 27.84 -8.34 1.02
N MET A 18 26.52 -8.46 0.90
CA MET A 18 25.79 -9.71 0.57
C MET A 18 25.24 -9.72 -0.87
N GLY A 19 25.50 -8.68 -1.67
CA GLY A 19 25.20 -8.67 -3.11
C GLY A 19 23.73 -8.45 -3.49
N PHE A 20 22.88 -7.97 -2.58
CA PHE A 20 21.46 -7.71 -2.85
C PHE A 20 21.04 -6.31 -2.41
N ASP A 21 20.30 -5.60 -3.26
CA ASP A 21 19.67 -4.34 -2.90
C ASP A 21 18.40 -4.64 -2.07
N LYS A 22 18.44 -4.33 -0.76
CA LYS A 22 17.28 -4.57 0.12
C LYS A 22 16.07 -3.71 -0.27
N SER A 23 16.26 -2.61 -1.00
CA SER A 23 15.15 -1.76 -1.47
C SER A 23 14.27 -2.44 -2.53
N THR A 24 14.78 -3.51 -3.17
CA THR A 24 14.05 -4.30 -4.18
C THR A 24 13.41 -5.56 -3.60
N LEU A 25 13.47 -5.79 -2.28
CA LEU A 25 12.86 -6.98 -1.68
C LEU A 25 11.34 -6.95 -1.84
N THR A 26 10.79 -8.05 -2.34
CA THR A 26 9.35 -8.28 -2.46
C THR A 26 8.90 -9.39 -1.52
N LEU A 27 7.83 -9.18 -0.76
CA LEU A 27 7.11 -10.21 -0.01
C LEU A 27 5.74 -10.40 -0.68
N ASP A 28 5.42 -11.64 -1.06
CA ASP A 28 4.19 -11.99 -1.79
C ASP A 28 3.94 -11.09 -3.01
N GLY A 29 5.01 -10.83 -3.78
CA GLY A 29 5.00 -9.96 -4.96
C GLY A 29 4.87 -8.46 -4.65
N ARG A 30 4.80 -8.02 -3.39
CA ARG A 30 4.73 -6.59 -3.03
C ARG A 30 6.09 -6.09 -2.56
N SER A 31 6.55 -4.94 -3.07
CA SER A 31 7.75 -4.27 -2.55
C SER A 31 7.58 -4.00 -1.04
N LEU A 32 8.53 -4.47 -0.24
CA LEU A 32 8.52 -4.25 1.22
C LEU A 32 8.54 -2.75 1.53
N LEU A 33 9.31 -1.96 0.79
CA LEU A 33 9.35 -0.50 0.93
C LEU A 33 7.96 0.12 0.78
N HIS A 34 7.27 -0.17 -0.32
CA HIS A 34 5.93 0.37 -0.55
C HIS A 34 4.91 -0.17 0.46
N LEU A 35 5.05 -1.43 0.89
CA LEU A 35 4.22 -2.00 1.95
C LEU A 35 4.40 -1.23 3.26
N GLN A 36 5.63 -0.98 3.70
CA GLN A 36 5.89 -0.23 4.93
C GLN A 36 5.40 1.21 4.83
N ILE A 37 5.67 1.89 3.71
CA ILE A 37 5.17 3.25 3.47
C ILE A 37 3.64 3.27 3.56
N GLN A 38 2.95 2.32 2.94
CA GLN A 38 1.50 2.21 2.98
C GLN A 38 0.99 2.08 4.42
N ARG A 39 1.57 1.17 5.19
CA ARG A 39 1.13 0.90 6.57
C ARG A 39 1.43 2.06 7.51
N LEU A 40 2.62 2.66 7.41
CA LEU A 40 2.98 3.86 8.19
C LEU A 40 2.14 5.08 7.80
N SER A 41 1.74 5.22 6.53
CA SER A 41 0.95 6.37 6.05
C SER A 41 -0.46 6.40 6.65
N ALA A 42 -0.96 5.28 7.15
CA ALA A 42 -2.24 5.21 7.86
C ALA A 42 -2.14 5.83 9.26
N VAL A 43 -0.97 5.77 9.90
CA VAL A 43 -0.76 6.17 11.30
C VAL A 43 -0.07 7.53 11.44
N PHE A 44 0.86 7.85 10.54
CA PHE A 44 1.71 9.04 10.62
C PHE A 44 1.35 10.11 9.59
N GLU A 45 1.65 11.36 9.94
CA GLU A 45 1.45 12.51 9.05
C GLU A 45 2.60 12.66 8.06
N ARG A 46 3.81 12.31 8.50
CA ARG A 46 5.05 12.39 7.71
C ARG A 46 5.90 11.14 7.91
N ILE A 47 6.49 10.67 6.82
CA ILE A 47 7.42 9.54 6.80
C ILE A 47 8.76 10.05 6.28
N LEU A 48 9.78 10.02 7.13
CA LEU A 48 11.17 10.31 6.81
C LEU A 48 11.81 9.02 6.32
N LEU A 49 11.94 8.88 5.00
CA LEU A 49 12.60 7.75 4.40
C LEU A 49 14.10 7.99 4.39
N VAL A 50 14.84 7.26 5.22
CA VAL A 50 16.27 7.50 5.44
C VAL A 50 17.11 6.44 4.74
N GLY A 51 18.02 6.85 3.86
CA GLY A 51 18.94 5.95 3.16
C GLY A 51 20.29 6.60 2.86
N HIS A 52 21.22 5.82 2.30
CA HIS A 52 22.57 6.28 2.03
C HIS A 52 22.74 7.00 0.69
N ASP A 53 21.83 6.79 -0.27
CA ASP A 53 21.98 7.33 -1.60
C ASP A 53 21.69 8.85 -1.60
N PRO A 54 22.32 9.62 -2.50
CA PRO A 54 22.02 11.05 -2.61
C PRO A 54 20.62 11.30 -3.20
N LEU A 55 20.05 10.29 -3.88
CA LEU A 55 18.75 10.38 -4.55
C LEU A 55 17.76 9.38 -3.96
N PRO A 56 16.47 9.76 -3.86
CA PRO A 56 15.43 8.84 -3.42
C PRO A 56 15.27 7.66 -4.38
N PRO A 57 14.83 6.49 -3.88
CA PRO A 57 14.26 5.45 -4.73
C PRO A 57 13.18 5.98 -5.69
N LYS A 58 13.04 5.33 -6.85
CA LYS A 58 12.00 5.65 -7.82
C LYS A 58 10.59 5.45 -7.21
N GLY A 59 9.58 6.04 -7.84
CA GLY A 59 8.17 5.91 -7.42
C GLY A 59 7.75 6.71 -6.17
N LEU A 60 8.69 7.22 -5.37
CA LEU A 60 8.40 7.87 -4.09
C LEU A 60 7.67 9.21 -4.19
N SER A 61 7.82 9.92 -5.32
CA SER A 61 7.18 11.21 -5.56
C SER A 61 5.64 11.13 -5.58
N ALA A 62 5.06 9.94 -5.75
CA ALA A 62 3.62 9.74 -5.65
C ALA A 62 3.08 9.81 -4.20
N TYR A 63 3.94 9.61 -3.19
CA TYR A 63 3.57 9.62 -1.78
C TYR A 63 3.76 11.01 -1.16
N LYS A 64 2.67 11.76 -1.02
CA LYS A 64 2.69 13.12 -0.47
C LYS A 64 3.24 13.23 0.96
N LYS A 65 3.15 12.14 1.74
CA LYS A 65 3.62 12.09 3.14
C LYS A 65 5.09 11.68 3.26
N VAL A 66 5.75 11.25 2.19
CA VAL A 66 7.10 10.70 2.24
C VAL A 66 8.13 11.77 1.90
N HIS A 67 9.14 11.90 2.74
CA HIS A 67 10.27 12.80 2.58
C HIS A 67 11.57 12.01 2.65
N TYR A 68 12.36 12.06 1.59
CA TYR A 68 13.65 11.39 1.56
C TYR A 68 14.72 12.19 2.31
N VAL A 69 15.51 11.50 3.12
CA VAL A 69 16.62 12.07 3.87
C VAL A 69 17.86 11.20 3.62
N ALA A 70 18.87 11.78 2.97
CA ALA A 70 20.16 11.12 2.81
C ALA A 70 20.93 11.19 4.13
N ASP A 71 21.52 10.08 4.55
CA ASP A 71 22.44 10.07 5.68
C ASP A 71 23.84 10.59 5.30
N GLN A 72 24.58 11.09 6.29
CA GLN A 72 25.87 11.77 6.09
C GLN A 72 27.08 10.92 6.52
N TRP A 73 26.86 9.73 7.08
CA TRP A 73 27.92 8.89 7.67
C TRP A 73 27.79 7.43 7.23
N PRO A 74 28.05 7.12 5.95
CA PRO A 74 27.84 5.79 5.42
C PRO A 74 28.66 4.74 6.18
N GLY A 75 28.01 3.62 6.51
CA GLY A 75 28.66 2.43 7.08
C GLY A 75 28.88 2.44 8.60
N ARG A 76 28.35 3.40 9.36
CA ARG A 76 28.45 3.43 10.85
C ARG A 76 27.21 2.88 11.57
N GLY A 77 26.55 1.89 10.98
CA GLY A 77 25.41 1.21 11.58
C GLY A 77 24.10 2.01 11.56
N PRO A 78 23.01 1.45 12.13
CA PRO A 78 21.66 2.00 12.05
C PRO A 78 21.47 3.32 12.82
N LEU A 79 22.37 3.63 13.78
CA LEU A 79 22.31 4.87 14.54
C LEU A 79 22.48 6.12 13.66
N VAL A 80 23.20 6.00 12.53
CA VAL A 80 23.31 7.05 11.52
C VAL A 80 21.97 7.38 10.89
N GLY A 81 21.17 6.34 10.63
CA GLY A 81 19.81 6.49 10.10
C GLY A 81 18.90 7.20 11.10
N LEU A 82 18.99 6.82 12.39
CA LEU A 82 18.27 7.52 13.44
C LEU A 82 18.72 8.99 13.54
N HIS A 83 20.02 9.28 13.49
CA HIS A 83 20.54 10.64 13.52
C HIS A 83 19.97 11.52 12.39
N ALA A 84 20.04 11.04 11.15
CA ALA A 84 19.53 11.77 9.99
C ALA A 84 18.01 12.01 10.11
N GLY A 85 17.28 11.00 10.56
CA GLY A 85 15.84 11.09 10.82
C GLY A 85 15.48 12.10 11.91
N LEU A 86 16.12 12.04 13.08
CA LEU A 86 15.88 12.97 14.19
C LEU A 86 16.23 14.42 13.84
N LEU A 87 17.26 14.62 13.02
CA LEU A 87 17.64 15.94 12.52
C LEU A 87 16.54 16.55 11.64
N ALA A 88 15.92 15.74 10.77
CA ALA A 88 14.86 16.15 9.86
C ALA A 88 13.45 16.17 10.48
N ALA A 89 13.27 15.52 11.64
CA ALA A 89 11.99 15.42 12.32
C ALA A 89 11.46 16.77 12.83
N GLN A 90 10.13 16.87 12.81
CA GLN A 90 9.34 18.00 13.29
C GLN A 90 8.53 17.65 14.55
N SER A 91 8.36 16.36 14.83
CA SER A 91 7.68 15.84 16.03
C SER A 91 8.64 15.72 17.22
N GLU A 92 8.08 15.70 18.43
CA GLU A 92 8.83 15.53 19.67
C GLU A 92 9.37 14.10 19.80
N TYR A 93 8.52 13.11 19.50
CA TYR A 93 8.88 11.71 19.42
C TYR A 93 8.67 11.21 18.00
N VAL A 94 9.60 10.37 17.55
CA VAL A 94 9.62 9.84 16.19
C VAL A 94 9.63 8.32 16.25
N PHE A 95 8.72 7.70 15.53
CA PHE A 95 8.70 6.24 15.41
C PHE A 95 9.81 5.79 14.46
N PHE A 96 10.58 4.76 14.80
CA PHE A 96 11.69 4.27 13.99
C PHE A 96 11.44 2.82 13.58
N LEU A 97 11.43 2.57 12.27
CA LEU A 97 11.16 1.28 11.65
C LEU A 97 12.26 0.89 10.65
N ALA A 98 12.72 -0.37 10.68
CA ALA A 98 13.50 -0.93 9.58
C ALA A 98 12.61 -1.48 8.46
N CYS A 99 12.98 -1.24 7.20
CA CYS A 99 12.16 -1.64 6.05
C CYS A 99 11.97 -3.17 5.91
N ASP A 100 12.87 -3.97 6.47
CA ASP A 100 12.90 -5.45 6.40
C ASP A 100 12.10 -6.14 7.52
N MET A 101 11.27 -5.39 8.25
CA MET A 101 10.36 -5.90 9.29
C MET A 101 8.90 -5.94 8.78
N PRO A 102 8.45 -6.96 8.05
CA PRO A 102 7.09 -7.00 7.48
C PRO A 102 5.97 -7.27 8.49
N ASN A 103 6.28 -7.93 9.60
CA ASN A 103 5.28 -8.63 10.42
C ASN A 103 4.76 -7.86 11.63
N TRP A 104 5.13 -6.59 11.79
CA TRP A 104 4.65 -5.81 12.93
C TRP A 104 3.13 -5.63 12.87
N ASP A 105 2.52 -5.36 14.03
CA ASP A 105 1.07 -5.17 14.19
C ASP A 105 0.72 -3.67 14.22
N GLU A 106 -0.25 -3.25 13.40
CA GLU A 106 -0.69 -1.86 13.31
C GLU A 106 -1.48 -1.42 14.55
N ASP A 107 -2.26 -2.30 15.16
CA ASP A 107 -2.97 -1.99 16.41
C ASP A 107 -1.99 -1.83 17.58
N LEU A 108 -0.92 -2.61 17.59
CA LEU A 108 0.18 -2.43 18.53
C LEU A 108 0.82 -1.05 18.36
N LEU A 109 1.15 -0.67 17.13
CA LEU A 109 1.72 0.65 16.84
C LEU A 109 0.82 1.79 17.33
N ILE A 110 -0.49 1.71 17.09
CA ILE A 110 -1.47 2.70 17.55
C ILE A 110 -1.48 2.77 19.08
N ARG A 111 -1.51 1.61 19.77
CA ARG A 111 -1.43 1.57 21.25
C ARG A 111 -0.13 2.19 21.77
N LEU A 112 1.01 1.92 21.14
CA LEU A 112 2.29 2.51 21.52
C LEU A 112 2.28 4.03 21.33
N LYS A 113 1.75 4.51 20.20
CA LYS A 113 1.62 5.95 19.92
C LYS A 113 0.80 6.65 21.01
N MET A 114 -0.31 6.06 21.46
CA MET A 114 -1.09 6.58 22.59
C MET A 114 -0.29 6.65 23.90
N GLN A 115 0.54 5.64 24.19
CA GLN A 115 1.41 5.67 25.38
C GLN A 115 2.47 6.78 25.28
N VAL A 116 3.05 6.98 24.10
CA VAL A 116 4.04 8.04 23.86
C VAL A 116 3.45 9.43 24.04
N ASP A 117 2.18 9.62 23.68
CA ASP A 117 1.49 10.90 23.90
C ASP A 117 1.40 11.28 25.40
N HIS A 118 1.55 10.31 26.31
CA HIS A 118 1.58 10.52 27.76
C HIS A 118 2.99 10.63 28.39
N LEU A 119 4.07 10.41 27.63
CA LEU A 119 5.44 10.57 28.14
C LEU A 119 5.75 12.02 28.50
N THR A 120 6.63 12.26 29.45
CA THR A 120 6.98 13.64 29.83
C THR A 120 8.48 13.88 30.00
N GLN A 121 9.23 12.85 30.39
CA GLN A 121 10.66 12.97 30.67
C GLN A 121 11.50 11.88 30.02
N GLU A 122 10.84 10.84 29.51
CA GLU A 122 11.48 9.67 28.92
C GLU A 122 12.04 10.00 27.54
N ASP A 123 13.23 9.47 27.26
CA ASP A 123 13.94 9.65 25.99
C ASP A 123 13.31 8.83 24.85
N GLY A 124 12.31 8.01 25.14
CA GLY A 124 11.61 7.20 24.16
C GLY A 124 10.83 6.05 24.77
N LEU A 125 10.24 5.23 23.90
CA LEU A 125 9.52 4.01 24.25
C LEU A 125 10.04 2.86 23.40
N VAL A 126 10.40 1.75 24.04
CA VAL A 126 10.86 0.54 23.36
C VAL A 126 10.16 -0.70 23.90
N LEU A 127 9.93 -1.68 23.02
CA LEU A 127 9.46 -2.99 23.42
C LEU A 127 10.62 -3.89 23.84
N LYS A 128 10.39 -4.69 24.90
CA LYS A 128 11.23 -5.80 25.28
C LYS A 128 10.45 -7.10 25.09
N THR A 129 10.88 -7.94 24.16
CA THR A 129 10.25 -9.24 23.91
C THR A 129 10.65 -10.24 24.99
N ALA A 130 9.80 -11.22 25.28
CA ALA A 130 10.12 -12.31 26.20
C ALA A 130 10.82 -13.50 25.51
N VAL A 131 10.52 -13.76 24.24
CA VAL A 131 11.06 -14.89 23.47
C VAL A 131 11.37 -14.47 22.02
N PRO A 132 12.66 -14.39 21.62
CA PRO A 132 13.82 -14.31 22.51
C PRO A 132 13.76 -13.03 23.37
N GLU A 133 14.40 -13.04 24.53
CA GLU A 133 14.49 -11.85 25.37
C GLU A 133 15.37 -10.80 24.71
N ALA A 134 14.77 -9.76 24.14
CA ALA A 134 15.49 -8.75 23.36
C ALA A 134 14.75 -7.41 23.33
N LEU A 135 15.52 -6.31 23.32
CA LEU A 135 14.98 -5.01 22.96
C LEU A 135 14.69 -4.95 21.46
N GLN A 136 13.65 -4.22 21.07
CA GLN A 136 13.24 -4.03 19.68
C GLN A 136 13.55 -2.59 19.22
N PRO A 137 14.84 -2.23 19.00
CA PRO A 137 15.23 -0.86 18.69
C PRO A 137 14.72 -0.36 17.33
N PHE A 138 14.42 -1.27 16.42
CA PHE A 138 13.87 -0.97 15.10
C PHE A 138 12.34 -0.93 15.08
N PHE A 139 11.68 -1.01 16.24
CA PHE A 139 10.24 -0.81 16.39
C PHE A 139 9.99 -0.03 17.69
N ALA A 140 10.42 1.22 17.70
CA ALA A 140 10.48 2.04 18.90
C ALA A 140 10.26 3.53 18.60
N PHE A 141 9.86 4.28 19.63
CA PHE A 141 9.80 5.73 19.58
C PHE A 141 11.03 6.33 20.23
N TYR A 142 11.62 7.32 19.57
CA TYR A 142 12.80 8.05 20.04
C TYR A 142 12.45 9.53 20.18
N ALA A 143 12.79 10.13 21.30
CA ALA A 143 12.66 11.57 21.50
C ALA A 143 13.68 12.31 20.62
N ARG A 144 13.27 13.44 20.04
CA ARG A 144 14.15 14.33 19.28
C ARG A 144 15.26 14.92 20.16
N SER A 145 15.01 15.06 21.46
CA SER A 145 16.01 15.48 22.46
C SER A 145 17.22 14.55 22.55
N LEU A 146 17.14 13.31 22.05
CA LEU A 146 18.27 12.38 21.98
C LEU A 146 19.36 12.80 21.00
N LEU A 147 19.11 13.76 20.10
CA LEU A 147 20.04 14.13 19.03
C LEU A 147 21.49 14.40 19.51
N PRO A 148 21.73 15.14 20.62
CA PRO A 148 23.10 15.34 21.13
C PRO A 148 23.77 14.05 21.60
N LEU A 149 23.03 13.15 22.26
CA LEU A 149 23.55 11.85 22.72
C LEU A 149 23.86 10.91 21.54
N VAL A 150 23.02 10.95 20.51
CA VAL A 150 23.24 10.23 19.25
C VAL A 150 24.51 10.73 18.56
N GLN A 151 24.71 12.05 18.47
CA GLN A 151 25.92 12.66 17.91
C GLN A 151 27.17 12.29 18.70
N GLU A 152 27.12 12.33 20.03
CA GLU A 152 28.21 11.89 20.90
C GLU A 152 28.56 10.41 20.66
N SER A 153 27.57 9.54 20.57
CA SER A 153 27.79 8.10 20.32
C SER A 153 28.45 7.86 18.95
N LEU A 154 28.00 8.57 17.90
CA LEU A 154 28.55 8.43 16.55
C LEU A 154 29.97 8.98 16.41
N THR A 155 30.30 10.06 17.13
CA THR A 155 31.67 10.60 17.19
C THR A 155 32.64 9.66 17.90
N ARG A 156 32.15 8.87 18.86
CA ARG A 156 32.89 7.76 19.51
C ARG A 156 32.96 6.48 18.67
N GLY A 157 32.33 6.44 17.51
CA GLY A 157 32.30 5.25 16.64
C GLY A 157 31.30 4.18 17.09
N GLU A 158 30.37 4.50 18.00
CA GLU A 158 29.29 3.60 18.40
C GLU A 158 28.09 3.75 17.45
N GLY A 159 27.74 2.67 16.73
CA GLY A 159 26.62 2.67 15.76
C GLY A 159 25.36 1.91 16.21
N SER A 160 25.31 1.48 17.46
CA SER A 160 24.28 0.55 17.97
C SER A 160 23.11 1.28 18.63
N LEU A 161 21.89 1.06 18.11
CA LEU A 161 20.66 1.56 18.73
C LEU A 161 20.43 0.94 20.11
N THR A 162 20.72 -0.35 20.29
CA THR A 162 20.57 -1.02 21.59
C THR A 162 21.44 -0.38 22.67
N ARG A 163 22.69 -0.02 22.35
CA ARG A 163 23.57 0.68 23.29
C ARG A 163 23.08 2.09 23.61
N LEU A 164 22.53 2.81 22.62
CA LEU A 164 21.90 4.11 22.86
C LEU A 164 20.76 3.98 23.86
N ILE A 165 19.85 3.02 23.65
CA ILE A 165 18.71 2.78 24.54
C ILE A 165 19.15 2.43 25.96
N GLN A 166 20.24 1.66 26.12
CA GLN A 166 20.79 1.33 27.44
C GLN A 166 21.41 2.53 28.17
N ARG A 167 21.82 3.57 27.43
CA ARG A 167 22.42 4.81 27.97
C ARG A 167 21.39 5.92 28.19
N ALA A 168 20.14 5.71 27.78
CA ALA A 168 19.06 6.71 27.78
C ALA A 168 17.86 6.24 28.63
N GLY A 169 17.02 7.18 29.05
CA GLY A 169 15.85 6.93 29.90
C GLY A 169 14.64 6.47 29.11
N PHE A 170 14.65 5.25 28.57
CA PHE A 170 13.51 4.70 27.81
C PHE A 170 12.45 4.06 28.72
N LEU A 171 11.17 4.34 28.44
CA LEU A 171 10.09 3.50 28.91
C LEU A 171 10.15 2.14 28.19
N GLN A 172 10.32 1.06 28.95
CA GLN A 172 10.36 -0.29 28.42
C GLN A 172 9.04 -1.01 28.71
N LEU A 173 8.37 -1.48 27.65
CA LEU A 173 7.15 -2.28 27.78
C LEU A 173 7.45 -3.74 27.41
N SER A 174 7.02 -4.66 28.27
CA SER A 174 7.12 -6.09 28.01
C SER A 174 6.11 -6.51 26.94
N TYR A 175 6.56 -7.31 25.98
CA TYR A 175 5.70 -7.85 24.92
C TYR A 175 5.97 -9.33 24.68
N ALA A 176 4.91 -10.14 24.56
CA ALA A 176 5.05 -11.60 24.57
C ALA A 176 5.57 -12.16 23.24
N ARG A 177 5.22 -11.54 22.10
CA ARG A 177 5.42 -12.10 20.75
C ARG A 177 6.64 -11.49 20.06
N GLY A 178 7.75 -12.23 19.98
CA GLY A 178 8.98 -11.77 19.30
C GLY A 178 8.95 -11.94 17.78
N GLU A 179 8.14 -12.86 17.26
CA GLU A 179 8.06 -13.22 15.84
C GLU A 179 7.57 -12.08 14.94
N LEU A 180 6.84 -11.10 15.50
CA LEU A 180 6.38 -9.92 14.77
C LEU A 180 7.53 -8.98 14.37
N PHE A 181 8.68 -9.09 15.03
CA PHE A 181 9.85 -8.23 14.83
C PHE A 181 11.00 -8.94 14.10
N ALA A 182 10.73 -10.09 13.47
CA ALA A 182 11.73 -10.80 12.70
C ALA A 182 12.12 -10.01 11.43
N ASN A 183 13.44 -9.81 11.24
CA ASN A 183 13.99 -9.20 10.04
C ASN A 183 14.13 -10.23 8.93
N LEU A 184 13.70 -9.89 7.70
CA LEU A 184 13.99 -10.68 6.51
C LEU A 184 15.41 -10.36 6.01
N ASN A 185 16.40 -11.16 6.41
CA ASN A 185 17.81 -10.88 6.12
C ASN A 185 18.36 -11.63 4.91
N THR A 186 17.74 -12.74 4.51
CA THR A 186 18.20 -13.58 3.39
C THR A 186 17.05 -14.05 2.49
N PRO A 187 17.31 -14.40 1.21
CA PRO A 187 16.33 -15.05 0.34
C PRO A 187 15.76 -16.35 0.94
N LYS A 188 16.53 -17.03 1.80
CA LYS A 188 16.12 -18.22 2.53
C LYS A 188 15.09 -17.91 3.61
N ASP A 189 15.24 -16.79 4.34
CA ASP A 189 14.24 -16.31 5.32
C ASP A 189 12.93 -15.97 4.63
N LEU A 190 13.00 -15.39 3.43
CA LEU A 190 11.84 -15.06 2.59
C LEU A 190 11.11 -16.32 2.09
N ALA A 191 11.86 -17.40 1.80
CA ALA A 191 11.31 -18.70 1.42
C ALA A 191 10.75 -19.51 2.60
N GLN A 192 11.25 -19.27 3.82
CA GLN A 192 10.83 -19.93 5.06
C GLN A 192 9.73 -19.16 5.81
N HIS A 193 9.43 -17.94 5.40
CA HIS A 193 8.28 -17.19 5.89
C HIS A 193 7.02 -18.04 5.68
N PRO A 194 6.19 -18.28 6.71
CA PRO A 194 5.00 -19.10 6.57
C PRO A 194 4.11 -18.50 5.50
N LYS A 195 4.01 -19.20 4.36
CA LYS A 195 3.05 -18.90 3.32
C LYS A 195 1.68 -19.33 3.85
N HIS A 196 1.00 -18.40 4.52
CA HIS A 196 -0.41 -18.60 4.78
C HIS A 196 -1.15 -18.64 3.44
N LEU A 197 -2.20 -19.45 3.37
CA LEU A 197 -3.15 -19.32 2.27
C LEU A 197 -3.64 -17.86 2.28
N PRO A 198 -3.53 -17.11 1.17
CA PRO A 198 -3.99 -15.74 1.08
C PRO A 198 -5.44 -15.71 1.52
N GLU A 199 -5.83 -14.73 2.33
CA GLU A 199 -7.18 -14.63 2.90
C GLU A 199 -8.30 -14.69 1.85
N GLY A 200 -8.00 -14.41 0.58
CA GLY A 200 -8.93 -14.50 -0.54
C GLY A 200 -9.09 -15.88 -1.19
N LEU A 201 -8.33 -16.90 -0.77
CA LEU A 201 -8.38 -18.26 -1.33
C LEU A 201 -8.90 -19.26 -0.29
N ALA A 202 -9.59 -20.31 -0.77
CA ALA A 202 -10.03 -21.43 0.03
C ALA A 202 -9.55 -22.75 -0.61
N PRO A 203 -9.10 -23.74 0.18
CA PRO A 203 -8.74 -25.04 -0.34
C PRO A 203 -10.01 -25.88 -0.57
N VAL A 204 -10.11 -26.51 -1.75
CA VAL A 204 -11.23 -27.40 -2.10
C VAL A 204 -10.69 -28.72 -2.61
N MET A 205 -11.26 -29.83 -2.15
CA MET A 205 -10.96 -31.14 -2.70
C MET A 205 -11.60 -31.28 -4.08
N ILE A 206 -10.79 -31.59 -5.07
CA ILE A 206 -11.22 -31.82 -6.45
C ILE A 206 -10.83 -33.22 -6.91
N THR A 207 -11.49 -33.69 -7.96
CA THR A 207 -11.04 -34.84 -8.73
C THR A 207 -10.47 -34.34 -10.06
N ARG A 208 -9.16 -34.48 -10.25
CA ARG A 208 -8.47 -34.14 -11.51
C ARG A 208 -8.35 -35.38 -12.39
N PHE A 209 -8.70 -35.22 -13.65
CA PHE A 209 -8.38 -36.20 -14.69
C PHE A 209 -7.07 -35.80 -15.37
N GLU A 210 -6.11 -36.71 -15.45
CA GLU A 210 -4.83 -36.48 -16.14
C GLU A 210 -4.43 -37.73 -16.94
N GLY A 211 -4.29 -37.56 -18.26
CA GLY A 211 -3.99 -38.66 -19.18
C GLY A 211 -5.12 -39.69 -19.24
N SER A 212 -4.99 -40.78 -18.48
CA SER A 212 -5.96 -41.88 -18.43
C SER A 212 -6.48 -42.19 -17.02
N GLY A 213 -6.20 -41.34 -16.03
CA GLY A 213 -6.53 -41.60 -14.63
C GLY A 213 -7.19 -40.42 -13.92
N PHE A 214 -7.92 -40.73 -12.84
CA PHE A 214 -8.47 -39.75 -11.91
C PHE A 214 -7.65 -39.71 -10.63
N GLN A 215 -7.39 -38.51 -10.11
CA GLN A 215 -6.68 -38.27 -8.86
C GLN A 215 -7.47 -37.29 -8.00
N SER A 216 -7.52 -37.52 -6.69
CA SER A 216 -8.09 -36.58 -5.73
C SER A 216 -6.98 -35.67 -5.22
N LEU A 217 -7.17 -34.36 -5.31
CA LEU A 217 -6.18 -33.36 -4.86
C LEU A 217 -6.86 -32.09 -4.35
N THR A 218 -6.11 -31.26 -3.64
CA THR A 218 -6.58 -29.96 -3.17
C THR A 218 -6.27 -28.90 -4.21
N ASP A 219 -7.28 -28.13 -4.61
CA ASP A 219 -7.14 -26.95 -5.46
C ASP A 219 -7.45 -25.68 -4.66
N GLU A 220 -6.95 -24.54 -5.13
CA GLU A 220 -7.14 -23.24 -4.49
C GLU A 220 -8.15 -22.41 -5.28
N VAL A 221 -9.30 -22.13 -4.67
CA VAL A 221 -10.38 -21.37 -5.31
C VAL A 221 -10.57 -20.02 -4.63
N MET A 222 -11.00 -19.02 -5.41
CA MET A 222 -11.34 -17.69 -4.87
C MET A 222 -12.54 -17.78 -3.93
N GLN A 223 -12.43 -17.09 -2.80
CA GLN A 223 -13.56 -16.84 -1.92
C GLN A 223 -14.40 -15.68 -2.47
N GLU A 224 -15.71 -15.81 -2.32
CA GLU A 224 -16.70 -14.79 -2.66
C GLU A 224 -17.75 -14.73 -1.53
N GLU A 225 -17.80 -13.60 -0.84
CA GLU A 225 -18.62 -13.40 0.36
C GLU A 225 -19.46 -12.12 0.23
N PRO A 226 -20.66 -12.07 0.84
CA PRO A 226 -21.47 -10.87 0.88
C PRO A 226 -20.92 -9.85 1.89
N ILE A 227 -20.68 -8.64 1.42
CA ILE A 227 -20.18 -7.49 2.17
C ILE A 227 -21.29 -6.44 2.26
N ALA A 228 -22.01 -6.41 3.37
CA ALA A 228 -23.10 -5.47 3.63
C ALA A 228 -22.54 -4.14 4.16
N ILE A 229 -22.78 -3.06 3.42
CA ILE A 229 -22.28 -1.71 3.70
C ILE A 229 -23.41 -0.88 4.31
N PHE A 230 -23.11 -0.18 5.41
CA PHE A 230 -24.01 0.73 6.09
C PHE A 230 -23.36 2.12 6.18
N LEU A 231 -24.11 3.17 5.82
CA LEU A 231 -23.73 4.55 6.09
C LEU A 231 -24.37 4.94 7.42
N GLU A 232 -23.54 5.14 8.44
CA GLU A 232 -23.95 5.19 9.84
C GLU A 232 -24.73 3.92 10.25
N GLN A 233 -26.05 4.03 10.35
CA GLN A 233 -26.99 2.96 10.68
C GLN A 233 -27.87 2.56 9.49
N THR A 234 -27.80 3.30 8.38
CA THR A 234 -28.67 3.08 7.23
C THR A 234 -28.02 2.11 6.24
N PRO A 235 -28.71 1.02 5.82
CA PRO A 235 -28.21 0.13 4.79
C PRO A 235 -27.94 0.89 3.48
N TRP A 236 -26.77 0.70 2.89
CA TRP A 236 -26.40 1.27 1.60
C TRP A 236 -26.54 0.24 0.47
N THR A 237 -25.76 -0.85 0.53
CA THR A 237 -25.79 -1.95 -0.45
C THR A 237 -25.09 -3.19 0.09
N THR A 238 -25.20 -4.31 -0.62
CA THR A 238 -24.40 -5.51 -0.38
C THR A 238 -23.62 -5.86 -1.65
N LEU A 239 -22.29 -5.97 -1.53
CA LEU A 239 -21.41 -6.39 -2.62
C LEU A 239 -21.01 -7.84 -2.41
N TRP A 240 -21.03 -8.66 -3.46
CA TRP A 240 -20.35 -9.96 -3.46
C TRP A 240 -18.91 -9.73 -3.90
N ALA A 241 -17.96 -10.06 -3.05
CA ALA A 241 -16.55 -9.73 -3.25
C ALA A 241 -15.65 -10.75 -2.54
N THR A 242 -14.37 -10.75 -2.91
CA THR A 242 -13.36 -11.49 -2.17
C THR A 242 -13.11 -10.78 -0.84
N PRO A 243 -13.10 -11.47 0.32
CA PRO A 243 -13.08 -10.86 1.66
C PRO A 243 -11.70 -10.32 2.08
N THR A 244 -11.00 -9.68 1.14
CA THR A 244 -9.70 -9.02 1.32
C THR A 244 -9.85 -7.53 1.10
N ASP A 245 -8.97 -6.73 1.73
CA ASP A 245 -8.90 -5.28 1.52
C ASP A 245 -10.29 -4.57 1.62
N LEU A 246 -11.16 -5.03 2.51
CA LEU A 246 -12.58 -4.59 2.57
C LEU A 246 -12.74 -3.08 2.80
N GLY A 247 -11.85 -2.47 3.59
CA GLY A 247 -11.85 -1.02 3.77
C GLY A 247 -11.58 -0.28 2.46
N ASP A 248 -10.65 -0.80 1.64
CA ASP A 248 -10.36 -0.23 0.32
C ASP A 248 -11.55 -0.44 -0.63
N LEU A 249 -12.21 -1.61 -0.59
CA LEU A 249 -13.43 -1.87 -1.37
C LEU A 249 -14.52 -0.83 -1.07
N VAL A 250 -14.82 -0.61 0.21
CA VAL A 250 -15.91 0.31 0.61
C VAL A 250 -15.58 1.76 0.25
N LEU A 251 -14.36 2.24 0.53
CA LEU A 251 -13.97 3.61 0.17
C LEU A 251 -14.02 3.84 -1.34
N GLY A 252 -13.49 2.89 -2.11
CA GLY A 252 -13.50 2.97 -3.56
C GLY A 252 -14.91 2.93 -4.12
N HIS A 253 -15.75 2.04 -3.60
CA HIS A 253 -17.15 1.93 -4.00
C HIS A 253 -17.90 3.25 -3.75
N LEU A 254 -17.82 3.80 -2.54
CA LEU A 254 -18.49 5.07 -2.23
C LEU A 254 -17.99 6.21 -3.11
N PHE A 255 -16.68 6.26 -3.41
CA PHE A 255 -16.12 7.26 -4.31
C PHE A 255 -16.57 7.07 -5.78
N THR A 256 -16.55 5.84 -6.29
CA THR A 256 -16.94 5.56 -7.68
C THR A 256 -18.44 5.62 -7.91
N GLN A 257 -19.25 5.57 -6.85
CA GLN A 257 -20.68 5.91 -6.90
C GLN A 257 -20.93 7.42 -6.76
N GLY A 258 -19.94 8.22 -6.38
CA GLY A 258 -20.06 9.68 -6.19
C GLY A 258 -20.53 10.10 -4.81
N VAL A 259 -20.67 9.17 -3.86
CA VAL A 259 -21.00 9.45 -2.47
C VAL A 259 -19.84 10.21 -1.81
N LEU A 260 -18.61 9.72 -1.99
CA LEU A 260 -17.38 10.43 -1.62
C LEU A 260 -16.84 11.25 -2.79
N GLN A 261 -16.36 12.45 -2.49
CA GLN A 261 -15.71 13.36 -3.42
C GLN A 261 -14.26 13.68 -2.99
N PRO A 262 -13.40 14.18 -3.90
CA PRO A 262 -12.07 14.62 -3.53
C PRO A 262 -12.12 15.73 -2.49
N GLY A 263 -11.21 15.64 -1.52
CA GLY A 263 -11.13 16.60 -0.43
C GLY A 263 -12.09 16.33 0.72
N ASP A 264 -13.07 15.43 0.55
CA ASP A 264 -13.86 14.97 1.68
C ASP A 264 -12.97 14.31 2.74
N PRO A 265 -13.30 14.45 4.04
CA PRO A 265 -12.64 13.68 5.07
C PRO A 265 -12.88 12.18 4.85
N LEU A 266 -11.85 11.36 5.07
CA LEU A 266 -12.01 9.91 4.98
C LEU A 266 -12.87 9.43 6.17
N PRO A 267 -13.93 8.65 5.91
CA PRO A 267 -14.76 8.10 6.98
C PRO A 267 -14.00 7.04 7.78
N GLN A 268 -14.38 6.86 9.03
CA GLN A 268 -13.96 5.71 9.83
C GLN A 268 -14.74 4.47 9.38
N LEU A 269 -14.08 3.32 9.29
CA LEU A 269 -14.69 2.06 8.89
C LEU A 269 -14.65 1.07 10.06
N LEU A 270 -15.80 0.51 10.42
CA LEU A 270 -15.92 -0.54 11.42
C LEU A 270 -16.30 -1.83 10.69
N LEU A 271 -15.37 -2.78 10.65
CA LEU A 271 -15.54 -4.07 9.99
C LEU A 271 -15.91 -5.10 11.04
N GLN A 272 -16.99 -5.84 10.80
CA GLN A 272 -17.46 -6.90 11.66
C GLN A 272 -17.77 -8.15 10.82
N GLU A 273 -17.16 -9.28 11.19
CA GLU A 273 -17.56 -10.59 10.69
C GLU A 273 -18.83 -11.02 11.44
N GLU A 274 -19.89 -11.40 10.72
CA GLU A 274 -21.13 -11.87 11.34
C GLU A 274 -20.98 -13.34 11.80
N PRO A 275 -21.40 -13.69 13.03
CA PRO A 275 -21.22 -15.03 13.59
C PRO A 275 -22.03 -16.11 12.86
N LYS A 276 -21.47 -17.33 12.92
CA LYS A 276 -21.76 -18.52 12.11
C LYS A 276 -23.09 -19.22 12.44
N GLU A 277 -24.10 -19.00 11.61
CA GLU A 277 -25.08 -20.05 11.23
C GLU A 277 -25.26 -20.13 9.68
N GLY A 278 -24.29 -19.60 8.91
CA GLY A 278 -24.32 -19.55 7.45
C GLY A 278 -22.94 -19.27 6.81
N PRO A 279 -22.87 -19.04 5.49
CA PRO A 279 -21.64 -18.60 4.83
C PRO A 279 -21.11 -17.33 5.49
N ARG A 280 -19.78 -17.20 5.55
CA ARG A 280 -19.12 -16.00 6.12
C ARG A 280 -19.65 -14.75 5.44
N ALA A 281 -19.96 -13.74 6.23
CA ALA A 281 -20.54 -12.48 5.78
C ALA A 281 -19.92 -11.33 6.57
N TRP A 282 -19.79 -10.20 5.91
CA TRP A 282 -19.19 -9.01 6.51
C TRP A 282 -20.20 -7.88 6.60
N ARG A 283 -20.17 -7.18 7.73
CA ARG A 283 -20.83 -5.90 7.91
C ARG A 283 -19.77 -4.81 8.03
N VAL A 284 -19.84 -3.83 7.15
CA VAL A 284 -18.97 -2.65 7.19
C VAL A 284 -19.81 -1.42 7.46
N ARG A 285 -19.57 -0.79 8.61
CA ARG A 285 -20.21 0.50 8.95
C ARG A 285 -19.25 1.63 8.65
N VAL A 286 -19.76 2.63 7.93
CA VAL A 286 -19.04 3.82 7.52
C VAL A 286 -19.51 4.96 8.40
N HIS A 287 -18.61 5.52 9.20
CA HIS A 287 -18.90 6.57 10.16
C HIS A 287 -18.19 7.87 9.77
N CYS A 288 -18.95 8.93 9.54
CA CYS A 288 -18.46 10.28 9.32
C CYS A 288 -19.53 11.29 9.77
N PRO A 289 -19.50 11.75 11.03
CA PRO A 289 -20.57 12.57 11.59
C PRO A 289 -20.67 13.96 10.96
N THR A 290 -19.63 14.41 10.27
CA THR A 290 -19.62 15.68 9.53
C THR A 290 -20.22 15.56 8.13
N MET A 291 -20.59 14.35 7.68
CA MET A 291 -21.09 14.10 6.34
C MET A 291 -22.61 13.91 6.34
N ASP A 292 -23.31 14.67 5.50
CA ASP A 292 -24.73 14.44 5.23
C ASP A 292 -24.90 13.35 4.16
N TRP A 293 -25.06 12.11 4.63
CA TRP A 293 -25.23 10.95 3.76
C TRP A 293 -26.50 10.98 2.91
N THR A 294 -27.52 11.75 3.30
CA THR A 294 -28.79 11.83 2.56
C THR A 294 -28.62 12.65 1.27
N LEU A 295 -27.90 13.77 1.35
CA LEU A 295 -27.59 14.62 0.20
C LEU A 295 -26.61 13.97 -0.79
N ARG A 296 -25.82 13.01 -0.32
CA ARG A 296 -24.82 12.29 -1.14
C ARG A 296 -25.41 11.10 -1.89
N ARG A 297 -26.59 10.63 -1.52
CA ARG A 297 -27.13 9.33 -1.94
C ARG A 297 -27.46 9.22 -3.44
N ASP A 298 -27.63 10.33 -4.13
CA ASP A 298 -28.13 10.38 -5.51
C ASP A 298 -27.36 11.35 -6.41
N GLN A 299 -26.06 11.53 -6.16
CA GLN A 299 -25.28 12.46 -6.99
C GLN A 299 -24.89 11.81 -8.33
N PRO A 300 -25.36 12.37 -9.47
CA PRO A 300 -24.94 11.88 -10.77
C PRO A 300 -23.42 12.03 -10.92
N LEU A 301 -22.86 11.39 -11.95
CA LEU A 301 -21.52 11.73 -12.38
C LEU A 301 -21.49 13.24 -12.63
N ASP A 302 -20.68 13.96 -11.85
CA ASP A 302 -20.42 15.37 -12.12
C ASP A 302 -19.67 15.43 -13.46
N GLU A 303 -20.44 15.59 -14.54
CA GLU A 303 -19.92 15.65 -15.90
C GLU A 303 -18.95 16.82 -16.03
N ALA A 304 -19.23 17.96 -15.39
CA ALA A 304 -18.34 19.12 -15.40
C ALA A 304 -16.98 18.80 -14.76
N ARG A 305 -16.95 17.95 -13.74
CA ARG A 305 -15.70 17.47 -13.14
C ARG A 305 -15.01 16.40 -13.98
N ALA A 306 -15.77 15.46 -14.56
CA ALA A 306 -15.21 14.44 -15.45
C ALA A 306 -14.58 15.05 -16.72
N LEU A 307 -15.09 16.20 -17.15
CA LEU A 307 -14.61 16.99 -18.29
C LEU A 307 -13.43 17.92 -17.95
N ARG A 308 -12.97 17.97 -16.69
CA ARG A 308 -11.78 18.79 -16.35
C ARG A 308 -10.54 18.23 -17.07
N PRO A 309 -9.71 19.09 -17.68
CA PRO A 309 -8.49 18.65 -18.33
C PRO A 309 -7.61 17.84 -17.38
N ARG A 310 -7.28 16.61 -17.77
CA ARG A 310 -6.40 15.74 -16.99
C ARG A 310 -4.96 16.24 -17.11
N ARG A 311 -4.18 16.12 -16.04
CA ARG A 311 -2.79 16.57 -16.05
C ARG A 311 -1.99 15.80 -17.11
N PRO A 312 -1.08 16.48 -17.82
CA PRO A 312 -0.11 15.83 -18.70
C PRO A 312 0.69 14.76 -17.96
N LEU A 313 0.82 13.58 -18.57
CA LEU A 313 1.77 12.55 -18.13
C LEU A 313 2.85 12.34 -19.17
N ARG A 314 4.06 12.04 -18.68
CA ARG A 314 5.12 11.41 -19.45
C ARG A 314 4.92 9.89 -19.37
N LEU A 315 4.62 9.26 -20.49
CA LEU A 315 4.35 7.82 -20.59
C LEU A 315 5.51 7.14 -21.31
N GLY A 316 6.43 6.55 -20.55
CA GLY A 316 7.47 5.69 -21.12
C GLY A 316 6.88 4.37 -21.59
N LEU A 317 7.02 4.05 -22.87
CA LEU A 317 6.52 2.77 -23.41
C LEU A 317 7.22 1.57 -22.80
N GLU A 318 8.55 1.66 -22.64
CA GLU A 318 9.35 0.63 -21.98
C GLU A 318 8.89 0.41 -20.53
N GLU A 319 8.67 1.50 -19.80
CA GLU A 319 8.17 1.50 -18.43
C GLU A 319 6.79 0.84 -18.33
N ILE A 320 5.88 1.11 -19.28
CA ILE A 320 4.57 0.47 -19.35
C ILE A 320 4.71 -1.04 -19.59
N PHE A 321 5.56 -1.46 -20.53
CA PHE A 321 5.74 -2.88 -20.82
C PHE A 321 6.34 -3.64 -19.63
N GLN A 322 7.33 -3.06 -18.96
CA GLN A 322 7.92 -3.61 -17.73
C GLN A 322 6.88 -3.69 -16.61
N ALA A 323 6.07 -2.64 -16.43
CA ALA A 323 4.99 -2.64 -15.44
C ALA A 323 3.94 -3.72 -15.72
N VAL A 324 3.56 -3.95 -16.98
CA VAL A 324 2.61 -5.02 -17.35
C VAL A 324 3.20 -6.41 -17.10
N GLN A 325 4.49 -6.60 -17.33
CA GLN A 325 5.17 -7.86 -17.00
C GLN A 325 5.24 -8.09 -15.48
N ALA A 326 5.57 -7.05 -14.71
CA ALA A 326 5.57 -7.11 -13.25
C ALA A 326 4.17 -7.37 -12.68
N PHE A 327 3.12 -6.81 -13.32
CA PHE A 327 1.74 -6.91 -12.86
C PHE A 327 1.24 -8.34 -12.71
N GLU A 328 1.65 -9.24 -13.62
CA GLU A 328 1.29 -10.66 -13.53
C GLU A 328 1.87 -11.32 -12.28
N HIS A 329 3.14 -11.06 -11.98
CA HIS A 329 3.83 -11.61 -10.80
C HIS A 329 3.29 -11.02 -9.48
N ARG A 330 2.71 -9.82 -9.52
CA ARG A 330 2.12 -9.15 -8.36
C ARG A 330 0.64 -9.49 -8.12
N SER A 331 0.05 -10.29 -9.00
CA SER A 331 -1.36 -10.69 -8.95
C SER A 331 -1.46 -12.09 -8.33
N GLU A 332 -1.18 -12.20 -7.02
CA GLU A 332 -1.04 -13.47 -6.34
C GLU A 332 -2.32 -14.32 -6.41
N LEU A 333 -3.48 -13.71 -6.15
CA LEU A 333 -4.77 -14.42 -6.19
C LEU A 333 -5.05 -14.96 -7.60
N PHE A 334 -4.74 -14.17 -8.64
CA PHE A 334 -4.86 -14.62 -10.02
C PHE A 334 -3.88 -15.74 -10.36
N VAL A 335 -2.61 -15.62 -9.99
CA VAL A 335 -1.58 -16.64 -10.29
C VAL A 335 -1.94 -18.00 -9.69
N ARG A 336 -2.54 -17.99 -8.50
CA ARG A 336 -2.87 -19.22 -7.77
C ARG A 336 -4.20 -19.85 -8.17
N SER A 337 -5.22 -19.02 -8.46
CA SER A 337 -6.58 -19.51 -8.72
C SER A 337 -7.03 -19.41 -10.19
N GLY A 338 -6.38 -18.55 -10.99
CA GLY A 338 -6.85 -18.17 -12.33
C GLY A 338 -8.16 -17.39 -12.39
N ALA A 339 -8.82 -17.16 -11.24
CA ALA A 339 -10.19 -16.64 -11.18
C ALA A 339 -10.27 -15.16 -10.77
N ALA A 340 -9.19 -14.58 -10.26
CA ALA A 340 -9.18 -13.19 -9.83
C ALA A 340 -9.06 -12.20 -11.00
N HIS A 341 -9.70 -11.05 -10.86
CA HIS A 341 -9.37 -9.84 -11.60
C HIS A 341 -8.43 -8.98 -10.77
N SER A 342 -7.35 -8.55 -11.40
CA SER A 342 -6.37 -7.66 -10.78
C SER A 342 -6.46 -6.26 -11.40
N CYS A 343 -6.24 -5.24 -10.58
CA CYS A 343 -6.09 -3.84 -10.98
C CYS A 343 -4.84 -3.27 -10.30
N ALA A 344 -4.07 -2.46 -11.01
CA ALA A 344 -2.87 -1.84 -10.46
C ALA A 344 -2.80 -0.34 -10.74
N LEU A 345 -2.16 0.38 -9.82
CA LEU A 345 -1.85 1.80 -9.95
C LEU A 345 -0.37 1.92 -10.30
N LEU A 346 -0.08 2.54 -11.44
CA LEU A 346 1.25 2.74 -12.00
C LEU A 346 1.63 4.22 -11.86
N ALA A 347 2.83 4.51 -11.38
CA ALA A 347 3.40 5.86 -11.46
C ALA A 347 4.90 5.75 -11.71
N TYR A 348 5.44 6.59 -12.61
CA TYR A 348 6.87 6.64 -12.91
C TYR A 348 7.50 5.27 -13.28
N GLY A 349 6.72 4.43 -13.97
CA GLY A 349 7.15 3.08 -14.38
C GLY A 349 7.05 2.00 -13.32
N GLU A 350 6.59 2.32 -12.11
CA GLU A 350 6.46 1.37 -11.00
C GLU A 350 5.01 1.13 -10.60
N LEU A 351 4.70 -0.13 -10.31
CA LEU A 351 3.42 -0.50 -9.72
C LEU A 351 3.42 -0.09 -8.25
N LEU A 352 2.65 0.94 -7.89
CA LEU A 352 2.51 1.39 -6.51
C LEU A 352 1.60 0.45 -5.72
N LEU A 353 0.43 0.15 -6.30
CA LEU A 353 -0.62 -0.64 -5.66
C LEU A 353 -1.11 -1.73 -6.61
N VAL A 354 -1.45 -2.88 -6.05
CA VAL A 354 -2.19 -3.95 -6.74
C VAL A 354 -3.33 -4.38 -5.83
N ARG A 355 -4.52 -4.51 -6.39
CA ARG A 355 -5.71 -5.04 -5.72
C ARG A 355 -6.40 -6.06 -6.60
N GLU A 356 -6.92 -7.09 -5.96
CA GLU A 356 -7.51 -8.24 -6.60
C GLU A 356 -8.88 -8.53 -6.01
N ASP A 357 -9.77 -9.04 -6.86
CA ASP A 357 -11.10 -9.49 -6.47
C ASP A 357 -11.63 -10.46 -7.52
N ILE A 358 -12.52 -11.36 -7.15
CA ILE A 358 -13.25 -12.19 -8.13
C ILE A 358 -14.03 -11.31 -9.14
N GLY A 359 -14.54 -10.14 -8.70
CA GLY A 359 -15.24 -9.18 -9.52
C GLY A 359 -14.34 -8.04 -10.03
N ARG A 360 -14.26 -7.82 -11.35
CA ARG A 360 -13.47 -6.70 -11.93
C ARG A 360 -13.82 -5.32 -11.39
N HIS A 361 -15.10 -5.07 -11.09
CA HIS A 361 -15.56 -3.77 -10.60
C HIS A 361 -15.10 -3.54 -9.16
N ASN A 362 -15.09 -4.59 -8.34
CA ASN A 362 -14.62 -4.56 -6.96
C ASN A 362 -13.10 -4.44 -6.89
N ALA A 363 -12.36 -5.11 -7.79
CA ALA A 363 -10.91 -4.97 -7.87
C ALA A 363 -10.50 -3.51 -8.16
N LEU A 364 -11.23 -2.84 -9.05
CA LEU A 364 -11.02 -1.43 -9.34
C LEU A 364 -11.43 -0.52 -8.16
N ASP A 365 -12.56 -0.80 -7.51
CA ASP A 365 -12.96 -0.06 -6.31
C ASP A 365 -11.90 -0.21 -5.22
N LYS A 366 -11.45 -1.43 -4.90
CA LYS A 366 -10.33 -1.68 -3.98
C LYS A 366 -9.09 -0.86 -4.36
N LEU A 367 -8.72 -0.83 -5.64
CA LEU A 367 -7.55 -0.05 -6.06
C LEU A 367 -7.74 1.46 -5.78
N ILE A 368 -8.89 2.01 -6.13
CA ILE A 368 -9.21 3.42 -5.94
C ILE A 368 -9.28 3.76 -4.44
N GLY A 369 -9.96 2.94 -3.64
CA GLY A 369 -10.07 3.14 -2.19
C GLY A 369 -8.71 3.05 -1.49
N ALA A 370 -7.84 2.13 -1.90
CA ALA A 370 -6.46 2.06 -1.42
C ALA A 370 -5.69 3.36 -1.71
N ALA A 371 -5.84 3.91 -2.92
CA ALA A 371 -5.20 5.18 -3.30
C ALA A 371 -5.75 6.38 -2.54
N LEU A 372 -7.07 6.43 -2.30
CA LEU A 372 -7.72 7.47 -1.49
C LEU A 372 -7.24 7.41 -0.03
N ARG A 373 -7.22 6.22 0.56
CA ARG A 373 -6.74 5.99 1.93
C ARG A 373 -5.29 6.44 2.10
N GLN A 374 -4.44 6.18 1.11
CA GLN A 374 -3.04 6.60 1.09
C GLN A 374 -2.82 8.06 0.62
N ARG A 375 -3.89 8.78 0.25
CA ARG A 375 -3.84 10.16 -0.26
C ARG A 375 -2.88 10.34 -1.44
N LEU A 376 -2.81 9.35 -2.33
CA LEU A 376 -1.95 9.39 -3.50
C LEU A 376 -2.41 10.50 -4.48
N ASP A 377 -1.46 11.12 -5.17
CA ASP A 377 -1.78 12.04 -6.27
C ASP A 377 -2.15 11.24 -7.53
N LEU A 378 -3.43 10.90 -7.66
CA LEU A 378 -3.93 10.15 -8.82
C LEU A 378 -3.70 10.87 -10.15
N SER A 379 -3.53 12.20 -10.16
CA SER A 379 -3.23 12.97 -11.37
C SER A 379 -1.85 12.67 -11.96
N GLN A 380 -1.00 11.95 -11.24
CA GLN A 380 0.34 11.52 -11.66
C GLN A 380 0.42 10.01 -11.98
N CYS A 381 -0.72 9.32 -11.99
CA CYS A 381 -0.77 7.87 -12.07
C CYS A 381 -1.49 7.36 -13.34
N ALA A 382 -1.24 6.11 -13.72
CA ALA A 382 -2.07 5.36 -14.65
C ALA A 382 -2.72 4.18 -13.92
N ILE A 383 -3.90 3.74 -14.37
CA ILE A 383 -4.52 2.49 -13.89
C ILE A 383 -4.30 1.41 -14.94
N LEU A 384 -3.85 0.24 -14.50
CA LEU A 384 -3.69 -0.95 -15.33
C LEU A 384 -4.71 -2.02 -14.91
N LEU A 385 -5.51 -2.49 -15.86
CA LEU A 385 -6.51 -3.54 -15.65
C LEU A 385 -6.07 -4.87 -16.27
N SER A 386 -6.37 -5.98 -15.58
CA SER A 386 -6.29 -7.33 -16.16
C SER A 386 -7.41 -7.60 -17.17
N GLY A 387 -8.61 -7.05 -16.92
CA GLY A 387 -9.84 -7.32 -17.67
C GLY A 387 -10.23 -6.26 -18.70
N ARG A 388 -11.38 -6.49 -19.35
CA ARG A 388 -11.96 -5.60 -20.38
C ARG A 388 -12.33 -4.23 -19.83
N MET A 389 -12.12 -3.19 -20.64
CA MET A 389 -12.54 -1.82 -20.33
C MET A 389 -13.98 -1.61 -20.81
N ALA A 390 -14.94 -2.09 -20.04
CA ALA A 390 -16.36 -1.80 -20.26
C ALA A 390 -16.69 -0.33 -19.92
N LEU A 391 -17.88 0.14 -20.30
CA LEU A 391 -18.33 1.50 -20.03
C LEU A 391 -18.24 1.84 -18.54
N GLU A 392 -18.81 0.99 -17.68
CA GLU A 392 -18.80 1.20 -16.22
C GLU A 392 -17.39 1.29 -15.63
N MET A 393 -16.47 0.41 -16.05
CA MET A 393 -15.06 0.47 -15.63
C MET A 393 -14.44 1.83 -15.98
N THR A 394 -14.74 2.34 -17.18
CA THR A 394 -14.23 3.62 -17.65
C THR A 394 -14.89 4.79 -16.91
N GLN A 395 -16.17 4.70 -16.57
CA GLN A 395 -16.88 5.70 -15.75
C GLN A 395 -16.29 5.81 -14.35
N LYS A 396 -15.99 4.67 -13.71
CA LYS A 396 -15.33 4.64 -12.40
C LYS A 396 -13.97 5.35 -12.44
N VAL A 397 -13.16 5.08 -13.45
CA VAL A 397 -11.87 5.76 -13.63
C VAL A 397 -12.06 7.24 -13.96
N ALA A 398 -13.07 7.59 -14.76
CA ALA A 398 -13.36 8.97 -15.13
C ALA A 398 -13.73 9.85 -13.91
N ARG A 399 -14.29 9.26 -12.84
CA ARG A 399 -14.55 9.94 -11.55
C ARG A 399 -13.28 10.28 -10.77
N THR A 400 -12.15 9.66 -11.11
CA THR A 400 -10.84 9.95 -10.53
C THR A 400 -10.10 11.00 -11.37
N GLU A 401 -8.95 11.47 -10.87
CA GLU A 401 -8.05 12.36 -11.62
C GLU A 401 -7.02 11.61 -12.48
N VAL A 402 -7.07 10.27 -12.52
CA VAL A 402 -6.14 9.42 -13.28
C VAL A 402 -6.15 9.79 -14.77
N PRO A 403 -5.02 10.21 -15.36
CA PRO A 403 -4.96 10.60 -16.77
C PRO A 403 -5.00 9.45 -17.77
N CYS A 404 -4.68 8.23 -17.34
CA CYS A 404 -4.43 7.12 -18.26
C CYS A 404 -5.01 5.80 -17.74
N LEU A 405 -5.80 5.13 -18.58
CA LEU A 405 -6.36 3.80 -18.36
C LEU A 405 -5.77 2.80 -19.37
N LEU A 406 -5.08 1.80 -18.81
CA LEU A 406 -4.34 0.77 -19.52
C LEU A 406 -5.00 -0.59 -19.26
N SER A 407 -4.95 -1.50 -20.23
CA SER A 407 -5.42 -2.87 -20.03
C SER A 407 -4.70 -3.91 -20.89
N ARG A 408 -4.60 -5.14 -20.38
CA ARG A 408 -4.20 -6.33 -21.16
C ARG A 408 -5.27 -6.76 -22.17
N SER A 409 -6.50 -6.26 -22.04
CA SER A 409 -7.68 -6.67 -22.81
C SER A 409 -8.27 -5.52 -23.64
N ALA A 410 -9.44 -5.78 -24.24
CA ALA A 410 -10.11 -4.87 -25.16
C ALA A 410 -10.99 -3.83 -24.42
N PRO A 411 -11.13 -2.60 -24.97
CA PRO A 411 -12.22 -1.70 -24.62
C PRO A 411 -13.50 -1.97 -25.40
N SER A 412 -14.64 -1.52 -24.87
CA SER A 412 -15.88 -1.41 -25.66
C SER A 412 -15.93 -0.08 -26.43
N ARG A 413 -16.79 0.01 -27.45
CA ARG A 413 -17.00 1.27 -28.19
C ARG A 413 -17.42 2.42 -27.27
N SER A 414 -18.37 2.17 -26.37
CA SER A 414 -18.84 3.19 -25.41
C SER A 414 -17.76 3.62 -24.42
N SER A 415 -16.82 2.73 -24.07
CA SER A 415 -15.63 3.09 -23.29
C SER A 415 -14.73 4.06 -24.05
N ILE A 416 -14.47 3.80 -25.34
CA ILE A 416 -13.68 4.69 -26.20
C ILE A 416 -14.36 6.06 -26.36
N GLU A 417 -15.67 6.08 -26.59
CA GLU A 417 -16.45 7.31 -26.72
C GLU A 417 -16.44 8.12 -25.42
N LEU A 418 -16.59 7.47 -24.26
CA LEU A 418 -16.45 8.14 -22.98
C LEU A 418 -15.03 8.69 -22.79
N ALA A 419 -14.00 7.88 -23.03
CA ALA A 419 -12.61 8.28 -22.87
C ALA A 419 -12.27 9.55 -23.67
N ARG A 420 -12.76 9.64 -24.93
CA ARG A 420 -12.61 10.84 -25.78
C ARG A 420 -13.34 12.06 -25.24
N ARG A 421 -14.51 11.88 -24.61
CA ARG A 421 -15.25 13.00 -24.02
C ARG A 421 -14.53 13.57 -22.80
N VAL A 422 -13.89 12.73 -21.99
CA VAL A 422 -13.26 13.12 -20.71
C VAL A 422 -11.72 13.21 -20.78
N ASP A 423 -11.17 13.26 -22.00
CA ASP A 423 -9.73 13.27 -22.30
C ASP A 423 -8.89 12.26 -21.47
N LEU A 424 -9.42 11.03 -21.32
CA LEU A 424 -8.77 9.92 -20.62
C LEU A 424 -7.99 9.07 -21.62
N THR A 425 -6.66 9.10 -21.57
CA THR A 425 -5.85 8.21 -22.42
C THR A 425 -6.25 6.76 -22.20
N LEU A 426 -6.60 6.05 -23.27
CA LEU A 426 -7.14 4.70 -23.24
C LEU A 426 -6.33 3.78 -24.16
N ALA A 427 -5.64 2.80 -23.58
CA ALA A 427 -4.88 1.81 -24.34
C ALA A 427 -5.19 0.38 -23.85
N GLY A 428 -5.32 -0.54 -24.80
CA GLY A 428 -5.62 -1.95 -24.56
C GLY A 428 -4.65 -2.88 -25.26
N PHE A 429 -4.88 -4.19 -25.10
CA PHE A 429 -4.07 -5.25 -25.72
C PHE A 429 -2.56 -5.13 -25.45
N ILE A 430 -2.19 -4.63 -24.27
CA ILE A 430 -0.78 -4.47 -23.91
C ILE A 430 -0.18 -5.86 -23.65
N ARG A 431 0.77 -6.28 -24.49
CA ARG A 431 1.44 -7.59 -24.39
C ARG A 431 2.81 -7.53 -25.05
N GLY A 432 3.84 -8.01 -24.37
CA GLY A 432 5.21 -7.87 -24.86
C GLY A 432 5.53 -6.40 -25.09
N ARG A 433 6.00 -6.04 -26.30
CA ARG A 433 6.36 -4.66 -26.68
C ARG A 433 5.31 -3.97 -27.56
N ARG A 434 4.03 -4.38 -27.47
CA ARG A 434 2.93 -3.79 -28.26
C ARG A 434 1.76 -3.39 -27.38
N LEU A 435 1.01 -2.39 -27.84
CA LEU A 435 -0.28 -1.95 -27.31
C LEU A 435 -1.12 -1.35 -28.44
N ASN A 436 -2.43 -1.24 -28.22
CA ASN A 436 -3.34 -0.49 -29.07
C ASN A 436 -3.83 0.75 -28.32
N CYS A 437 -3.53 1.95 -28.83
CA CYS A 437 -4.05 3.20 -28.29
C CYS A 437 -5.37 3.56 -28.99
N TYR A 438 -6.46 3.71 -28.24
CA TYR A 438 -7.80 4.01 -28.76
C TYR A 438 -8.18 5.49 -28.62
N HIS A 439 -7.60 6.14 -27.63
CA HIS A 439 -7.62 7.58 -27.44
C HIS A 439 -6.34 7.99 -26.69
N LEU A 440 -5.68 9.02 -27.19
CA LEU A 440 -4.53 9.64 -26.55
C LEU A 440 -4.92 11.06 -26.17
N ASN A 441 -4.79 11.39 -24.88
CA ASN A 441 -4.85 12.77 -24.43
C ASN A 441 -3.70 13.55 -25.11
N PRO A 442 -3.98 14.61 -25.88
CA PRO A 442 -2.98 15.30 -26.70
C PRO A 442 -1.90 16.00 -25.88
N ALA A 443 -2.14 16.24 -24.58
CA ALA A 443 -1.15 16.84 -23.70
C ALA A 443 -0.14 15.81 -23.15
N HIS A 444 -0.37 14.51 -23.34
CA HIS A 444 0.55 13.47 -22.87
C HIS A 444 1.76 13.34 -23.79
N VAL A 445 2.93 13.09 -23.20
CA VAL A 445 4.18 12.86 -23.93
C VAL A 445 4.50 11.38 -23.89
N TRP A 446 4.50 10.72 -25.05
CA TRP A 446 4.95 9.34 -25.16
C TRP A 446 6.45 9.29 -25.38
N VAL A 447 7.13 8.53 -24.54
CA VAL A 447 8.56 8.31 -24.69
C VAL A 447 8.76 6.91 -25.24
N LEU A 448 9.28 6.86 -26.47
CA LEU A 448 9.61 5.62 -27.15
C LEU A 448 10.73 4.90 -26.39
N PRO A 449 10.77 3.56 -26.45
CA PRO A 449 11.93 2.82 -25.98
C PRO A 449 13.17 3.31 -26.73
N THR A 450 14.27 3.55 -26.02
CA THR A 450 15.58 3.72 -26.64
C THR A 450 16.08 2.35 -27.09
N ASP A 451 16.55 2.24 -28.33
CA ASP A 451 17.16 1.04 -28.89
C ASP A 451 18.41 0.57 -28.12
#